data_AF-A0A8B6X765-F1
#
_entry.id   AF-A0A8B6X765-F1
#
_cell.length_a   1.000
_cell.length_b   1.000
_cell.length_c   1.000
_cell.angle_alpha   90.00
_cell.angle_beta   90.00
_cell.angle_gamma   90.00
#
_symmetry.space_group_name_H-M   'P 1'
#
loop_
_entity.id
_entity.type
_entity.pdbx_description
1 polymer ?
#
loop_
_entity_poly.entity_id
_entity_poly.type
_entity_poly.pdbx_seq_one_letter_code
_entity_poly.pdbx_strand_id
1 'polypeptide(L)'
;MTTPSAGALFRKALAEEKPLQVIGAINANHALLAKRAGFHAIYLSGGGVAAGSLGLPDLGISNLDDVLTDVRRITDVCDLPLLVDVDTGFGSSAFNVARTTKTLIKAGAGAMHIEDQVGAKRCGHRPNKEIVSLQEMVDRVKAAVDARTDPDFVIMARTDALAVEGLESAIERAIACVEAGADAIFPEAMTELGMYKQFAAQVKVPVLANITEFGSTPLYTVDELRDADVSIVLYPLSAFRAANKAAETVYNAVRKEGTQKNVVPTMQTRMELYDVIGYHAFEQKLDALFAKAKEK
;
A
#
# COMPACT_ATOMS: atom_id res chain seq x y z
N MET A 1 17.23 23.69 5.51
CA MET A 1 16.45 22.66 6.22
C MET A 1 16.56 21.38 5.38
N THR A 2 16.89 20.25 5.98
CA THR A 2 16.95 18.96 5.30
C THR A 2 15.55 18.52 4.90
N THR A 3 15.35 18.12 3.65
CA THR A 3 14.07 17.52 3.20
C THR A 3 13.79 16.28 4.04
N PRO A 4 12.60 16.14 4.65
CA PRO A 4 12.26 14.94 5.43
C PRO A 4 12.26 13.70 4.52
N SER A 5 12.66 12.55 5.06
CA SER A 5 12.59 11.29 4.32
C SER A 5 11.14 10.81 4.19
N ALA A 6 10.88 9.90 3.25
CA ALA A 6 9.56 9.30 3.08
C ALA A 6 9.10 8.55 4.34
N GLY A 7 10.02 7.91 5.08
CA GLY A 7 9.73 7.30 6.37
C GLY A 7 9.29 8.30 7.43
N ALA A 8 10.01 9.43 7.52
CA ALA A 8 9.66 10.51 8.44
C ALA A 8 8.28 11.11 8.12
N LEU A 9 7.94 11.25 6.83
CA LEU A 9 6.62 11.70 6.39
C LEU A 9 5.50 10.70 6.76
N PHE A 10 5.75 9.40 6.63
CA PHE A 10 4.77 8.38 7.04
C PHE A 10 4.49 8.43 8.56
N ARG A 11 5.56 8.51 9.37
CA ARG A 11 5.44 8.64 10.84
C ARG A 11 4.73 9.92 11.25
N LYS A 12 4.98 11.03 10.54
CA LYS A 12 4.27 12.29 10.73
C LYS A 12 2.77 12.14 10.43
N ALA A 13 2.41 11.57 9.28
CA ALA A 13 1.01 11.34 8.92
C ALA A 13 0.27 10.50 9.97
N LEU A 14 0.92 9.45 10.49
CA LEU A 14 0.38 8.61 11.55
C LEU A 14 0.17 9.36 12.88
N ALA A 15 1.01 10.35 13.17
CA ALA A 15 0.86 11.17 14.37
C ALA A 15 -0.27 12.21 14.25
N GLU A 16 -0.48 12.73 13.03
CA GLU A 16 -1.43 13.82 12.74
C GLU A 16 -2.86 13.34 12.48
N GLU A 17 -3.05 12.12 11.97
CA GLU A 17 -4.35 11.54 11.64
C GLU A 17 -4.59 10.22 12.38
N LYS A 18 -5.71 10.10 13.13
CA LYS A 18 -5.98 8.97 14.03
C LYS A 18 -7.41 8.43 13.89
N PRO A 19 -7.61 7.25 13.30
CA PRO A 19 -6.61 6.47 12.55
C PRO A 19 -6.26 7.13 11.21
N LEU A 20 -5.03 6.92 10.74
CA LEU A 20 -4.57 7.38 9.44
C LEU A 20 -5.24 6.58 8.32
N GLN A 21 -5.94 7.25 7.41
CA GLN A 21 -6.48 6.62 6.21
C GLN A 21 -5.37 6.47 5.15
N VAL A 22 -5.13 5.24 4.70
CA VAL A 22 -4.14 4.91 3.66
C VAL A 22 -4.89 4.28 2.48
N ILE A 23 -4.87 4.97 1.33
CA ILE A 23 -5.60 4.56 0.14
C ILE A 23 -4.68 3.89 -0.89
N GLY A 24 -5.13 2.79 -1.47
CA GLY A 24 -4.44 2.12 -2.57
C GLY A 24 -4.44 2.95 -3.85
N ALA A 25 -3.26 3.20 -4.41
CA ALA A 25 -3.08 3.87 -5.69
C ALA A 25 -2.40 2.91 -6.68
N ILE A 26 -3.15 2.44 -7.68
CA ILE A 26 -2.68 1.44 -8.65
C ILE A 26 -1.53 1.95 -9.55
N ASN A 27 -1.42 3.26 -9.71
CA ASN A 27 -0.41 3.91 -10.53
C ASN A 27 -0.18 5.36 -10.08
N ALA A 28 0.80 6.02 -10.71
CA ALA A 28 1.18 7.40 -10.41
C ALA A 28 0.03 8.42 -10.57
N ASN A 29 -0.83 8.27 -11.58
CA ASN A 29 -1.96 9.17 -11.78
C ASN A 29 -2.96 9.06 -10.61
N HIS A 30 -3.27 7.84 -10.17
CA HIS A 30 -4.15 7.61 -9.02
C HIS A 30 -3.53 8.10 -7.72
N ALA A 31 -2.21 8.09 -7.58
CA ALA A 31 -1.52 8.69 -6.44
C ALA A 31 -1.71 10.22 -6.39
N LEU A 32 -1.66 10.90 -7.54
CA LEU A 32 -1.96 12.33 -7.64
C LEU A 32 -3.43 12.65 -7.35
N LEU A 33 -4.36 11.79 -7.79
CA LEU A 33 -5.77 11.89 -7.44
C LEU A 33 -5.99 11.74 -5.93
N ALA A 34 -5.36 10.74 -5.30
CA ALA A 34 -5.41 10.55 -3.84
C ALA A 34 -4.86 11.76 -3.09
N LYS A 35 -3.71 12.30 -3.52
CA LYS A 35 -3.15 13.54 -2.95
C LYS A 35 -4.12 14.71 -3.05
N ARG A 36 -4.72 14.94 -4.22
CA ARG A 36 -5.71 16.02 -4.41
C ARG A 36 -6.97 15.82 -3.57
N ALA A 37 -7.34 14.58 -3.28
CA ALA A 37 -8.47 14.26 -2.41
C ALA A 37 -8.17 14.50 -0.92
N GLY A 38 -6.91 14.76 -0.55
CA GLY A 38 -6.51 15.13 0.82
C GLY A 38 -5.96 13.98 1.67
N PHE A 39 -5.65 12.82 1.08
CA PHE A 39 -4.97 11.75 1.81
C PHE A 39 -3.54 12.16 2.18
N HIS A 40 -3.09 11.73 3.37
CA HIS A 40 -1.74 11.99 3.85
C HIS A 40 -0.76 10.81 3.64
N ALA A 41 -1.27 9.65 3.22
CA ALA A 41 -0.46 8.48 2.88
C ALA A 41 -1.19 7.61 1.84
N ILE A 42 -0.41 6.88 1.05
CA ILE A 42 -0.91 6.01 -0.01
C ILE A 42 -0.29 4.62 0.08
N TYR A 43 -0.89 3.66 -0.63
CA TYR A 43 -0.50 2.26 -0.61
C TYR A 43 -0.28 1.69 -2.01
N LEU A 44 0.75 0.86 -2.16
CA LEU A 44 0.96 -0.02 -3.30
C LEU A 44 0.66 -1.47 -2.90
N SER A 45 -0.47 -1.99 -3.37
CA SER A 45 -0.91 -3.37 -3.13
C SER A 45 -0.13 -4.36 -3.99
N GLY A 46 0.35 -5.47 -3.40
CA GLY A 46 0.98 -6.56 -4.14
C GLY A 46 0.00 -7.22 -5.11
N GLY A 47 -1.21 -7.52 -4.63
CA GLY A 47 -2.31 -7.98 -5.49
C GLY A 47 -2.74 -6.95 -6.55
N GLY A 48 -2.55 -5.65 -6.28
CA GLY A 48 -2.73 -4.58 -7.25
C GLY A 48 -1.68 -4.62 -8.36
N VAL A 49 -0.40 -4.76 -8.03
CA VAL A 49 0.68 -4.94 -9.01
C VAL A 49 0.43 -6.19 -9.86
N ALA A 50 0.13 -7.33 -9.23
CA ALA A 50 -0.16 -8.56 -9.94
C ALA A 50 -1.35 -8.40 -10.90
N ALA A 51 -2.52 -7.98 -10.39
CA ALA A 51 -3.74 -7.96 -11.21
C ALA A 51 -3.83 -6.77 -12.16
N GLY A 52 -3.40 -5.58 -11.72
CA GLY A 52 -3.50 -4.34 -12.47
C GLY A 52 -2.33 -4.12 -13.43
N SER A 53 -1.09 -4.22 -12.93
CA SER A 53 0.10 -3.95 -13.73
C SER A 53 0.48 -5.13 -14.63
N LEU A 54 0.28 -6.37 -14.17
CA LEU A 54 0.68 -7.58 -14.91
C LEU A 54 -0.50 -8.36 -15.52
N GLY A 55 -1.74 -8.14 -15.06
CA GLY A 55 -2.89 -8.95 -15.49
C GLY A 55 -2.84 -10.40 -14.97
N LEU A 56 -2.16 -10.63 -13.85
CA LEU A 56 -1.90 -11.94 -13.26
C LEU A 56 -2.58 -12.11 -11.90
N PRO A 57 -2.88 -13.36 -11.48
CA PRO A 57 -3.42 -13.61 -10.16
C PRO A 57 -2.38 -13.38 -9.06
N ASP A 58 -2.86 -12.97 -7.89
CA ASP A 58 -2.03 -12.70 -6.71
C ASP A 58 -1.59 -13.99 -5.99
N LEU A 59 -0.65 -14.71 -6.61
CA LEU A 59 -0.17 -16.04 -6.20
C LEU A 59 1.37 -16.10 -6.15
N GLY A 60 2.03 -15.01 -5.78
CA GLY A 60 3.49 -14.93 -5.69
C GLY A 60 4.21 -14.99 -7.04
N ILE A 61 3.54 -14.55 -8.13
CA ILE A 61 4.10 -14.54 -9.49
C ILE A 61 4.87 -13.24 -9.76
N SER A 62 4.38 -12.11 -9.25
CA SER A 62 5.08 -10.83 -9.31
C SER A 62 6.42 -10.92 -8.60
N ASN A 63 7.43 -10.24 -9.15
CA ASN A 63 8.75 -10.17 -8.56
C ASN A 63 9.05 -8.76 -8.01
N LEU A 64 10.19 -8.62 -7.33
CA LEU A 64 10.62 -7.35 -6.74
C LEU A 64 10.73 -6.22 -7.78
N ASP A 65 11.19 -6.50 -9.00
CA ASP A 65 11.39 -5.47 -10.02
C ASP A 65 10.05 -4.95 -10.58
N ASP A 66 9.01 -5.79 -10.62
CA ASP A 66 7.64 -5.36 -10.97
C ASP A 66 7.15 -4.32 -9.94
N VAL A 67 7.29 -4.62 -8.65
CA VAL A 67 6.90 -3.72 -7.55
C VAL A 67 7.75 -2.45 -7.58
N LEU A 68 9.08 -2.56 -7.70
CA LEU A 68 9.97 -1.40 -7.72
C LEU A 68 9.72 -0.48 -8.92
N THR A 69 9.26 -1.01 -10.05
CA THR A 69 8.88 -0.19 -11.20
C THR A 69 7.71 0.73 -10.85
N ASP A 70 6.68 0.20 -10.20
CA ASP A 70 5.51 0.99 -9.82
C ASP A 70 5.78 1.91 -8.63
N VAL A 71 6.63 1.51 -7.68
CA VAL A 71 7.11 2.40 -6.60
C VAL A 71 7.75 3.64 -7.21
N ARG A 72 8.75 3.49 -8.09
CA ARG A 72 9.45 4.64 -8.71
C ARG A 72 8.49 5.54 -9.49
N ARG A 73 7.61 4.95 -10.30
CA ARG A 73 6.60 5.71 -11.06
C ARG A 73 5.75 6.59 -10.15
N ILE A 74 5.34 6.08 -8.99
CA ILE A 74 4.51 6.80 -8.02
C ILE A 74 5.33 7.87 -7.31
N THR A 75 6.47 7.51 -6.72
CA THR A 75 7.27 8.37 -5.84
C THR A 75 8.03 9.47 -6.60
N ASP A 76 8.30 9.29 -7.89
CA ASP A 76 8.93 10.31 -8.73
C ASP A 76 8.04 11.54 -8.95
N VAL A 77 6.72 11.41 -8.79
CA VAL A 77 5.75 12.49 -9.07
C VAL A 77 4.81 12.81 -7.90
N CYS A 78 4.63 11.90 -6.96
CA CYS A 78 3.81 12.08 -5.76
C CYS A 78 4.69 12.09 -4.51
N ASP A 79 4.59 13.14 -3.72
CA ASP A 79 5.36 13.37 -2.48
C ASP A 79 4.68 12.81 -1.21
N LEU A 80 3.54 12.14 -1.35
CA LEU A 80 2.93 11.41 -0.24
C LEU A 80 3.77 10.17 0.11
N PRO A 81 3.94 9.85 1.40
CA PRO A 81 4.62 8.62 1.79
C PRO A 81 3.85 7.38 1.32
N LEU A 82 4.57 6.46 0.70
CA LEU A 82 4.04 5.21 0.14
C LEU A 82 4.34 4.03 1.06
N LEU A 83 3.29 3.33 1.51
CA LEU A 83 3.37 1.99 2.12
C LEU A 83 3.33 0.93 1.02
N VAL A 84 4.24 -0.04 1.06
CA VAL A 84 4.40 -1.05 0.01
C VAL A 84 4.24 -2.47 0.56
N ASP A 85 3.43 -3.26 -0.13
CA ASP A 85 3.36 -4.71 0.05
C ASP A 85 4.58 -5.41 -0.55
N VAL A 86 5.31 -6.21 0.24
CA VAL A 86 6.45 -6.98 -0.26
C VAL A 86 6.27 -8.49 -0.16
N ASP A 87 5.04 -8.96 0.03
CA ASP A 87 4.75 -10.36 0.30
C ASP A 87 5.68 -10.89 1.42
N THR A 88 6.49 -11.91 1.10
CA THR A 88 7.44 -12.57 2.00
C THR A 88 8.86 -12.02 1.90
N GLY A 89 9.08 -10.92 1.17
CA GLY A 89 10.38 -10.27 0.98
C GLY A 89 11.13 -10.64 -0.31
N PHE A 90 10.44 -11.26 -1.29
CA PHE A 90 10.95 -11.62 -2.63
C PHE A 90 12.21 -12.50 -2.64
N GLY A 91 12.22 -13.51 -1.78
CA GLY A 91 13.20 -14.61 -1.81
C GLY A 91 13.24 -15.37 -0.48
N SER A 92 13.95 -16.49 -0.45
CA SER A 92 13.94 -17.43 0.68
C SER A 92 14.98 -17.14 1.76
N SER A 93 15.88 -16.18 1.56
CA SER A 93 16.97 -15.89 2.50
C SER A 93 16.89 -14.47 3.07
N ALA A 94 17.53 -14.28 4.24
CA ALA A 94 17.71 -12.94 4.83
C ALA A 94 18.37 -11.94 3.87
N PHE A 95 19.24 -12.40 2.95
CA PHE A 95 19.85 -11.53 1.95
C PHE A 95 18.85 -10.98 0.94
N ASN A 96 17.80 -11.75 0.60
CA ASN A 96 16.72 -11.28 -0.26
C ASN A 96 15.90 -10.20 0.43
N VAL A 97 15.51 -10.44 1.68
CA VAL A 97 14.78 -9.47 2.51
C VAL A 97 15.60 -8.17 2.63
N ALA A 98 16.89 -8.28 2.93
CA ALA A 98 17.76 -7.11 3.03
C ALA A 98 17.88 -6.32 1.72
N ARG A 99 18.00 -7.01 0.57
CA ARG A 99 17.99 -6.36 -0.75
C ARG A 99 16.66 -5.66 -1.01
N THR A 100 15.53 -6.31 -0.71
CA THR A 100 14.17 -5.74 -0.84
C THR A 100 14.04 -4.46 -0.04
N THR A 101 14.38 -4.46 1.26
CA THR A 101 14.31 -3.27 2.12
C THR A 101 15.17 -2.12 1.58
N LYS A 102 16.45 -2.37 1.28
CA LYS A 102 17.37 -1.33 0.78
C LYS A 102 16.90 -0.73 -0.55
N THR A 103 16.39 -1.57 -1.45
CA THR A 103 15.96 -1.13 -2.78
C THR A 103 14.64 -0.35 -2.74
N LEU A 104 13.72 -0.69 -1.83
CA LEU A 104 12.51 0.09 -1.60
C LEU A 104 12.79 1.47 -1.05
N ILE A 105 13.65 1.56 -0.02
CA ILE A 105 14.08 2.85 0.55
C ILE A 105 14.70 3.70 -0.56
N LYS A 106 15.59 3.12 -1.36
CA LYS A 106 16.21 3.82 -2.51
C LYS A 106 15.20 4.26 -3.56
N ALA A 107 14.11 3.51 -3.75
CA ALA A 107 13.05 3.85 -4.69
C ALA A 107 12.05 4.90 -4.15
N GLY A 108 12.22 5.36 -2.89
CA GLY A 108 11.41 6.42 -2.30
C GLY A 108 10.19 5.95 -1.51
N ALA A 109 10.05 4.65 -1.23
CA ALA A 109 9.00 4.17 -0.32
C ALA A 109 9.23 4.70 1.10
N GLY A 110 8.14 4.97 1.83
CA GLY A 110 8.19 5.42 3.23
C GLY A 110 7.97 4.28 4.24
N ALA A 111 7.28 3.23 3.81
CA ALA A 111 7.00 2.07 4.64
C ALA A 111 6.90 0.80 3.78
N MET A 112 7.11 -0.36 4.41
CA MET A 112 6.80 -1.66 3.84
C MET A 112 6.07 -2.54 4.86
N HIS A 113 5.30 -3.52 4.39
CA HIS A 113 4.90 -4.66 5.21
C HIS A 113 5.38 -5.98 4.61
N ILE A 114 5.83 -6.89 5.48
CA ILE A 114 6.30 -8.24 5.15
C ILE A 114 5.48 -9.26 5.95
N GLU A 115 5.15 -10.40 5.35
CA GLU A 115 4.19 -11.36 5.91
C GLU A 115 4.78 -12.73 6.27
N ASP A 116 4.06 -13.44 7.15
CA ASP A 116 4.42 -14.74 7.69
C ASP A 116 3.93 -15.94 6.84
N GLN A 117 3.47 -15.70 5.60
CA GLN A 117 3.11 -16.79 4.70
C GLN A 117 4.34 -17.56 4.18
N VAL A 118 4.11 -18.79 3.74
CA VAL A 118 5.07 -19.54 2.91
C VAL A 118 5.23 -18.88 1.53
N GLY A 119 6.32 -19.16 0.82
CA GLY A 119 6.67 -18.44 -0.42
C GLY A 119 5.61 -18.46 -1.53
N ALA A 120 4.83 -19.55 -1.67
CA ALA A 120 3.67 -19.61 -2.55
C ALA A 120 2.43 -18.99 -1.85
N LYS A 121 2.55 -17.70 -1.52
CA LYS A 121 1.57 -16.94 -0.75
C LYS A 121 0.23 -16.82 -1.47
N ARG A 122 -0.83 -16.56 -0.70
CA ARG A 122 -2.19 -16.34 -1.19
C ARG A 122 -2.75 -15.05 -0.61
N CYS A 123 -3.79 -14.53 -1.24
CA CYS A 123 -4.59 -13.44 -0.69
C CYS A 123 -5.11 -13.79 0.72
N GLY A 124 -4.92 -12.87 1.68
CA GLY A 124 -5.29 -13.07 3.10
C GLY A 124 -6.76 -13.40 3.38
N HIS A 125 -7.67 -13.09 2.45
CA HIS A 125 -9.09 -13.42 2.57
C HIS A 125 -9.49 -14.74 1.88
N ARG A 126 -8.53 -15.57 1.47
CA ARG A 126 -8.78 -16.90 0.88
C ARG A 126 -8.48 -18.03 1.88
N PRO A 127 -9.17 -19.19 1.77
CA PRO A 127 -8.89 -20.36 2.62
C PRO A 127 -7.57 -21.06 2.24
N ASN A 128 -7.12 -21.96 3.13
CA ASN A 128 -5.93 -22.81 2.95
C ASN A 128 -4.64 -22.00 2.76
N LYS A 129 -4.41 -21.04 3.66
CA LYS A 129 -3.14 -20.31 3.79
C LYS A 129 -2.20 -21.13 4.66
N GLU A 130 -0.93 -21.09 4.32
CA GLU A 130 0.13 -21.71 5.11
C GLU A 130 1.07 -20.61 5.58
N ILE A 131 1.38 -20.65 6.87
CA ILE A 131 2.29 -19.70 7.51
C ILE A 131 3.55 -20.43 7.98
N VAL A 132 4.65 -19.68 8.02
CA VAL A 132 5.92 -20.18 8.51
C VAL A 132 5.95 -20.25 10.03
N SER A 133 6.99 -20.89 10.55
CA SER A 133 7.24 -20.89 11.99
C SER A 133 7.41 -19.45 12.52
N LEU A 134 7.06 -19.24 13.79
CA LEU A 134 7.28 -17.97 14.48
C LEU A 134 8.74 -17.48 14.33
N GLN A 135 9.70 -18.38 14.52
CA GLN A 135 11.12 -18.05 14.42
C GLN A 135 11.52 -17.57 13.02
N GLU A 136 10.99 -18.21 11.96
CA GLU A 136 11.28 -17.78 10.59
C GLU A 136 10.75 -16.38 10.31
N MET A 137 9.54 -16.05 10.78
CA MET A 137 9.01 -14.69 10.64
C MET A 137 9.84 -13.67 11.42
N VAL A 138 10.24 -14.00 12.65
CA VAL A 138 11.16 -13.17 13.45
C VAL A 138 12.47 -12.92 12.72
N ASP A 139 13.04 -13.92 12.06
CA ASP A 139 14.28 -13.78 11.29
C ASP A 139 14.10 -12.88 10.06
N ARG A 140 12.94 -12.95 9.38
CA ARG A 140 12.59 -12.02 8.29
C ARG A 140 12.51 -10.58 8.80
N VAL A 141 11.83 -10.35 9.92
CA VAL A 141 11.72 -9.00 10.53
C VAL A 141 13.09 -8.47 10.92
N LYS A 142 13.93 -9.27 11.59
CA LYS A 142 15.30 -8.88 11.96
C LYS A 142 16.14 -8.51 10.73
N ALA A 143 16.06 -9.31 9.67
CA ALA A 143 16.78 -9.04 8.43
C ALA A 143 16.32 -7.73 7.77
N ALA A 144 15.02 -7.43 7.78
CA ALA A 144 14.49 -6.18 7.26
C ALA A 144 14.96 -4.98 8.12
N VAL A 145 14.88 -5.10 9.44
CA VAL A 145 15.28 -4.05 10.41
C VAL A 145 16.78 -3.74 10.28
N ASP A 146 17.64 -4.75 10.27
CA ASP A 146 19.09 -4.59 10.08
C ASP A 146 19.44 -3.93 8.73
N ALA A 147 18.69 -4.26 7.68
CA ALA A 147 18.94 -3.73 6.34
C ALA A 147 18.55 -2.26 6.17
N ARG A 148 17.79 -1.68 7.09
CA ARG A 148 17.24 -0.32 7.05
C ARG A 148 18.35 0.74 6.89
N THR A 149 18.30 1.49 5.79
CA THR A 149 19.27 2.58 5.49
C THR A 149 18.76 3.98 5.82
N ASP A 150 17.45 4.11 6.06
CA ASP A 150 16.80 5.32 6.57
C ASP A 150 16.18 4.96 7.92
N PRO A 151 16.64 5.52 9.05
CA PRO A 151 16.15 5.15 10.39
C PRO A 151 14.64 5.36 10.55
N ASP A 152 14.05 6.30 9.82
CA ASP A 152 12.62 6.60 9.89
C ASP A 152 11.76 5.69 9.00
N PHE A 153 12.35 4.91 8.10
CA PHE A 153 11.60 3.95 7.27
C PHE A 153 10.86 2.94 8.14
N VAL A 154 9.57 2.74 7.87
CA VAL A 154 8.69 1.91 8.70
C VAL A 154 8.66 0.48 8.18
N ILE A 155 8.93 -0.48 9.08
CA ILE A 155 8.82 -1.91 8.79
C ILE A 155 7.65 -2.47 9.58
N MET A 156 6.59 -2.84 8.86
CA MET A 156 5.38 -3.43 9.43
C MET A 156 5.43 -4.95 9.26
N ALA A 157 5.10 -5.69 10.32
CA ALA A 157 4.91 -7.14 10.21
C ALA A 157 3.42 -7.45 9.99
N ARG A 158 3.13 -8.19 8.93
CA ARG A 158 1.80 -8.73 8.66
C ARG A 158 1.73 -10.17 9.17
N THR A 159 0.62 -10.54 9.81
CA THR A 159 0.35 -11.92 10.19
C THR A 159 -0.99 -12.40 9.64
N ASP A 160 -0.96 -13.57 9.01
CA ASP A 160 -2.13 -14.29 8.51
C ASP A 160 -2.61 -15.39 9.49
N ALA A 161 -2.00 -15.46 10.68
CA ALA A 161 -2.19 -16.53 11.65
C ALA A 161 -3.60 -16.62 12.25
N LEU A 162 -4.37 -15.52 12.28
CA LEU A 162 -5.72 -15.55 12.85
C LEU A 162 -6.60 -16.63 12.23
N ALA A 163 -6.57 -16.75 10.90
CA ALA A 163 -7.40 -17.70 10.17
C ALA A 163 -6.86 -19.14 10.21
N VAL A 164 -5.65 -19.35 10.71
CA VAL A 164 -4.95 -20.65 10.73
C VAL A 164 -4.85 -21.22 12.14
N GLU A 165 -4.42 -20.40 13.10
CA GLU A 165 -4.06 -20.78 14.46
C GLU A 165 -4.88 -20.04 15.53
N GLY A 166 -5.73 -19.08 15.16
CA GLY A 166 -6.59 -18.32 16.08
C GLY A 166 -5.96 -17.03 16.62
N LEU A 167 -6.76 -16.28 17.39
CA LEU A 167 -6.41 -14.93 17.84
C LEU A 167 -5.22 -14.88 18.81
N GLU A 168 -5.14 -15.83 19.74
CA GLU A 168 -4.05 -15.88 20.74
C GLU A 168 -2.69 -16.08 20.07
N SER A 169 -2.58 -17.07 19.16
CA SER A 169 -1.35 -17.28 18.37
C SER A 169 -0.99 -16.05 17.53
N ALA A 170 -1.98 -15.41 16.88
CA ALA A 170 -1.73 -14.21 16.10
C ALA A 170 -1.15 -13.06 16.95
N ILE A 171 -1.60 -12.92 18.20
CA ILE A 171 -1.08 -11.93 19.15
C ILE A 171 0.34 -12.30 19.59
N GLU A 172 0.60 -13.55 19.98
CA GLU A 172 1.94 -14.01 20.36
C GLU A 172 2.96 -13.77 19.23
N ARG A 173 2.58 -14.12 17.98
CA ARG A 173 3.39 -13.90 16.79
C ARG A 173 3.69 -12.41 16.57
N ALA A 174 2.68 -11.56 16.74
CA ALA A 174 2.85 -10.13 16.60
C ALA A 174 3.76 -9.52 17.66
N ILE A 175 3.62 -9.93 18.94
CA ILE A 175 4.50 -9.49 20.03
C ILE A 175 5.95 -9.85 19.70
N ALA A 176 6.21 -11.09 19.27
CA ALA A 176 7.57 -11.50 18.89
C ALA A 176 8.12 -10.70 17.70
N CYS A 177 7.27 -10.33 16.72
CA CYS A 177 7.69 -9.46 15.63
C CYS A 177 8.01 -8.03 16.11
N VAL A 178 7.26 -7.50 17.08
CA VAL A 178 7.57 -6.21 17.72
C VAL A 178 8.90 -6.29 18.47
N GLU A 179 9.13 -7.35 19.24
CA GLU A 179 10.41 -7.59 19.93
C GLU A 179 11.59 -7.73 18.95
N ALA A 180 11.32 -8.26 17.74
CA ALA A 180 12.28 -8.33 16.65
C ALA A 180 12.55 -6.99 15.94
N GLY A 181 11.76 -5.95 16.23
CA GLY A 181 11.94 -4.59 15.73
C GLY A 181 10.89 -4.11 14.72
N ALA A 182 9.77 -4.82 14.54
CA ALA A 182 8.65 -4.31 13.74
C ALA A 182 8.09 -3.02 14.36
N ASP A 183 7.93 -1.99 13.54
CA ASP A 183 7.43 -0.67 13.96
C ASP A 183 5.89 -0.62 14.07
N ALA A 184 5.19 -1.53 13.39
CA ALA A 184 3.74 -1.60 13.32
C ALA A 184 3.30 -3.03 12.97
N ILE A 185 2.04 -3.38 13.24
CA ILE A 185 1.48 -4.69 12.92
C ILE A 185 0.25 -4.58 12.03
N PHE A 186 0.16 -5.49 11.05
CA PHE A 186 -1.01 -5.72 10.24
C PHE A 186 -1.58 -7.13 10.54
N PRO A 187 -2.56 -7.24 11.46
CA PRO A 187 -3.31 -8.47 11.67
C PRO A 187 -4.35 -8.66 10.56
N GLU A 188 -4.18 -9.67 9.72
CA GLU A 188 -5.07 -9.92 8.59
C GLU A 188 -6.37 -10.62 9.01
N ALA A 189 -7.45 -10.34 8.27
CA ALA A 189 -8.75 -11.01 8.36
C ALA A 189 -9.48 -10.94 9.73
N MET A 190 -9.27 -9.88 10.50
CA MET A 190 -10.07 -9.58 11.70
C MET A 190 -11.54 -9.37 11.34
N THR A 191 -12.47 -10.01 12.07
CA THR A 191 -13.91 -9.98 11.78
C THR A 191 -14.74 -9.20 12.79
N GLU A 192 -14.15 -8.83 13.92
CA GLU A 192 -14.83 -8.12 15.01
C GLU A 192 -13.94 -6.99 15.56
N LEU A 193 -14.56 -5.84 15.89
CA LEU A 193 -13.85 -4.69 16.50
C LEU A 193 -13.16 -5.04 17.83
N GLY A 194 -13.76 -5.94 18.62
CA GLY A 194 -13.16 -6.40 19.88
C GLY A 194 -11.80 -7.08 19.70
N MET A 195 -11.58 -7.75 18.56
CA MET A 195 -10.31 -8.39 18.26
C MET A 195 -9.21 -7.35 18.02
N TYR A 196 -9.50 -6.28 17.26
CA TYR A 196 -8.57 -5.16 17.08
C TYR A 196 -8.20 -4.53 18.42
N LYS A 197 -9.19 -4.28 19.29
CA LYS A 197 -8.97 -3.69 20.60
C LYS A 197 -8.08 -4.56 21.49
N GLN A 198 -8.35 -5.87 21.53
CA GLN A 198 -7.52 -6.83 22.24
C GLN A 198 -6.09 -6.88 21.68
N PHE A 199 -5.95 -6.82 20.36
CA PHE A 199 -4.66 -6.87 19.67
C PHE A 199 -3.82 -5.62 19.97
N ALA A 200 -4.39 -4.42 19.79
CA ALA A 200 -3.75 -3.14 20.04
C ALA A 200 -3.28 -2.99 21.50
N ALA A 201 -4.09 -3.45 22.46
CA ALA A 201 -3.74 -3.41 23.88
C ALA A 201 -2.49 -4.24 24.23
N GLN A 202 -2.19 -5.29 23.46
CA GLN A 202 -1.07 -6.19 23.73
C GLN A 202 0.22 -5.82 22.99
N VAL A 203 0.13 -5.47 21.70
CA VAL A 203 1.33 -5.20 20.87
C VAL A 203 1.94 -3.82 21.10
N LYS A 204 1.14 -2.83 21.56
CA LYS A 204 1.60 -1.46 21.92
C LYS A 204 2.37 -0.70 20.82
N VAL A 205 2.21 -1.13 19.58
CA VAL A 205 2.65 -0.44 18.36
C VAL A 205 1.43 -0.17 17.49
N PRO A 206 1.51 0.74 16.49
CA PRO A 206 0.43 0.99 15.55
C PRO A 206 -0.13 -0.28 14.92
N VAL A 207 -1.45 -0.43 14.94
CA VAL A 207 -2.17 -1.55 14.31
C VAL A 207 -2.91 -1.06 13.06
N LEU A 208 -2.76 -1.78 11.96
CA LEU A 208 -3.44 -1.54 10.69
C LEU A 208 -4.68 -2.43 10.56
N ALA A 209 -5.82 -1.83 10.21
CA ALA A 209 -7.02 -2.54 9.80
C ALA A 209 -7.16 -2.52 8.28
N ASN A 210 -7.27 -3.70 7.66
CA ASN A 210 -7.47 -3.85 6.22
C ASN A 210 -8.97 -3.87 5.89
N ILE A 211 -9.49 -2.77 5.38
CA ILE A 211 -10.91 -2.59 5.02
C ILE A 211 -11.07 -2.77 3.51
N THR A 212 -10.71 -3.96 3.03
CA THR A 212 -10.90 -4.36 1.64
C THR A 212 -12.32 -4.87 1.40
N GLU A 213 -12.87 -4.59 0.22
CA GLU A 213 -14.21 -5.05 -0.13
C GLU A 213 -14.21 -6.53 -0.52
N PHE A 214 -15.37 -7.17 -0.34
CA PHE A 214 -15.63 -8.56 -0.72
C PHE A 214 -14.72 -9.58 -0.02
N GLY A 215 -14.20 -9.22 1.16
CA GLY A 215 -13.49 -10.11 2.07
C GLY A 215 -14.34 -10.54 3.27
N SER A 216 -13.67 -11.11 4.27
CA SER A 216 -14.30 -11.56 5.53
C SER A 216 -14.53 -10.43 6.53
N THR A 217 -13.75 -9.36 6.45
CA THR A 217 -13.79 -8.22 7.38
C THR A 217 -14.96 -7.29 7.03
N PRO A 218 -15.83 -6.93 7.99
CA PRO A 218 -16.87 -5.92 7.77
C PRO A 218 -16.28 -4.57 7.36
N LEU A 219 -17.06 -3.79 6.61
CA LEU A 219 -16.65 -2.45 6.14
C LEU A 219 -16.78 -1.41 7.28
N TYR A 220 -15.91 -1.52 8.28
CA TYR A 220 -15.90 -0.61 9.41
C TYR A 220 -15.55 0.82 9.00
N THR A 221 -16.20 1.76 9.67
CA THR A 221 -15.95 3.20 9.55
C THR A 221 -14.67 3.60 10.29
N VAL A 222 -14.16 4.79 9.97
CA VAL A 222 -13.02 5.39 10.68
C VAL A 222 -13.29 5.54 12.17
N ASP A 223 -14.52 5.91 12.55
CA ASP A 223 -14.88 6.12 13.96
C ASP A 223 -14.96 4.79 14.73
N GLU A 224 -15.57 3.75 14.15
CA GLU A 224 -15.59 2.41 14.75
C GLU A 224 -14.18 1.85 14.98
N LEU A 225 -13.28 2.05 14.01
CA LEU A 225 -11.89 1.61 14.12
C LEU A 225 -11.10 2.45 15.15
N ARG A 226 -11.39 3.76 15.25
CA ARG A 226 -10.83 4.62 16.29
C ARG A 226 -11.20 4.12 17.69
N ASP A 227 -12.46 3.76 17.92
CA ASP A 227 -12.95 3.26 19.20
C ASP A 227 -12.37 1.87 19.58
N ALA A 228 -11.87 1.15 18.57
CA ALA A 228 -11.15 -0.12 18.68
C ALA A 228 -9.61 0.04 18.76
N ASP A 229 -9.10 1.27 18.95
CA ASP A 229 -7.68 1.57 19.09
C ASP A 229 -6.82 1.22 17.86
N VAL A 230 -7.44 1.17 16.68
CA VAL A 230 -6.73 1.02 15.40
C VAL A 230 -6.01 2.32 15.06
N SER A 231 -4.80 2.22 14.50
CA SER A 231 -3.96 3.38 14.15
C SER A 231 -3.97 3.69 12.66
N ILE A 232 -4.20 2.70 11.80
CA ILE A 232 -4.18 2.84 10.34
C ILE A 232 -5.40 2.14 9.74
N VAL A 233 -6.13 2.79 8.83
CA VAL A 233 -7.19 2.19 8.03
C VAL A 233 -6.72 2.07 6.59
N LEU A 234 -6.60 0.84 6.09
CA LEU A 234 -6.16 0.57 4.73
C LEU A 234 -7.34 0.27 3.80
N TYR A 235 -7.37 0.94 2.66
CA TYR A 235 -8.31 0.71 1.56
C TYR A 235 -7.52 0.26 0.32
N PRO A 236 -7.14 -1.03 0.23
CA PRO A 236 -6.01 -1.43 -0.63
C PRO A 236 -6.31 -1.39 -2.12
N LEU A 237 -7.56 -1.63 -2.54
CA LEU A 237 -7.94 -1.80 -3.95
C LEU A 237 -9.23 -1.07 -4.33
N SER A 238 -9.82 -0.27 -3.44
CA SER A 238 -11.14 0.35 -3.63
C SER A 238 -11.24 1.14 -4.94
N ALA A 239 -10.29 2.05 -5.17
CA ALA A 239 -10.22 2.85 -6.40
C ALA A 239 -9.95 2.00 -7.64
N PHE A 240 -9.13 0.94 -7.52
CA PHE A 240 -8.84 0.03 -8.62
C PHE A 240 -10.07 -0.75 -9.07
N ARG A 241 -10.86 -1.28 -8.12
CA ARG A 241 -12.12 -1.97 -8.43
C ARG A 241 -13.10 -1.07 -9.17
N ALA A 242 -13.26 0.17 -8.70
CA ALA A 242 -14.14 1.15 -9.34
C ALA A 242 -13.66 1.52 -10.76
N ALA A 243 -12.35 1.78 -10.93
CA ALA A 243 -11.75 2.10 -12.22
C ALA A 243 -11.95 0.97 -13.24
N ASN A 244 -11.74 -0.29 -12.82
CA ASN A 244 -11.95 -1.44 -13.68
C ASN A 244 -13.41 -1.57 -14.12
N LYS A 245 -14.36 -1.33 -13.21
CA LYS A 245 -15.79 -1.39 -13.56
C LYS A 245 -16.18 -0.30 -14.54
N ALA A 246 -15.68 0.92 -14.36
CA ALA A 246 -15.91 2.02 -15.29
C ALA A 246 -15.31 1.72 -16.68
N ALA A 247 -14.08 1.21 -16.73
CA ALA A 247 -13.43 0.80 -17.98
C ALA A 247 -14.22 -0.30 -18.70
N GLU A 248 -14.66 -1.33 -17.98
CA GLU A 248 -15.50 -2.41 -18.52
C GLU A 248 -16.80 -1.86 -19.12
N THR A 249 -17.48 -0.93 -18.44
CA THR A 249 -18.68 -0.27 -18.97
C THR A 249 -18.41 0.45 -20.28
N VAL A 250 -17.30 1.20 -20.37
CA VAL A 250 -16.92 1.91 -21.60
C VAL A 250 -16.60 0.92 -22.72
N TYR A 251 -15.81 -0.12 -22.47
CA TYR A 251 -15.48 -1.14 -23.47
C TYR A 251 -16.74 -1.82 -24.02
N ASN A 252 -17.68 -2.18 -23.16
CA ASN A 252 -18.92 -2.81 -23.55
C ASN A 252 -19.82 -1.88 -24.37
N ALA A 253 -19.98 -0.62 -23.94
CA ALA A 253 -20.79 0.37 -24.67
C ALA A 253 -20.21 0.62 -26.08
N VAL A 254 -18.91 0.89 -26.17
CA VAL A 254 -18.22 1.13 -27.46
C VAL A 254 -18.32 -0.10 -28.36
N ARG A 255 -18.11 -1.30 -27.83
CA ARG A 255 -18.17 -2.53 -28.62
C ARG A 255 -19.58 -2.84 -29.13
N LYS A 256 -20.61 -2.54 -28.33
CA LYS A 256 -22.02 -2.79 -28.66
C LYS A 256 -22.59 -1.75 -29.63
N GLU A 257 -22.27 -0.48 -29.43
CA GLU A 257 -22.92 0.65 -30.13
C GLU A 257 -22.05 1.25 -31.23
N GLY A 258 -20.77 0.87 -31.31
CA GLY A 258 -19.81 1.47 -32.25
C GLY A 258 -19.42 2.91 -31.91
N THR A 259 -19.79 3.40 -30.71
CA THR A 259 -19.50 4.77 -30.26
C THR A 259 -19.56 4.88 -28.73
N GLN A 260 -18.82 5.82 -28.14
CA GLN A 260 -18.81 6.10 -26.70
C GLN A 260 -19.81 7.17 -26.26
N LYS A 261 -20.65 7.72 -27.15
CA LYS A 261 -21.48 8.91 -26.90
C LYS A 261 -22.28 8.86 -25.60
N ASN A 262 -22.88 7.72 -25.27
CA ASN A 262 -23.72 7.54 -24.09
C ASN A 262 -22.93 7.39 -22.78
N VAL A 263 -21.63 7.10 -22.85
CA VAL A 263 -20.75 6.93 -21.67
C VAL A 263 -19.80 8.10 -21.46
N VAL A 264 -19.79 9.12 -22.32
CA VAL A 264 -19.01 10.35 -22.09
C VAL A 264 -19.30 11.00 -20.73
N PRO A 265 -20.56 11.08 -20.25
CA PRO A 265 -20.85 11.69 -18.94
C PRO A 265 -20.21 10.98 -17.74
N THR A 266 -19.71 9.75 -17.90
CA THR A 266 -19.05 9.00 -16.82
C THR A 266 -17.52 9.14 -16.84
N MET A 267 -16.96 9.91 -17.77
CA MET A 267 -15.52 10.05 -17.96
C MET A 267 -14.99 11.29 -17.23
N GLN A 268 -13.76 11.18 -16.72
CA GLN A 268 -12.97 12.36 -16.37
C GLN A 268 -12.77 13.22 -17.63
N THR A 269 -13.05 14.51 -17.54
CA THR A 269 -12.84 15.47 -18.61
C THR A 269 -11.35 15.74 -18.83
N ARG A 270 -11.02 16.30 -20.00
CA ARG A 270 -9.63 16.68 -20.31
C ARG A 270 -9.07 17.72 -19.33
N MET A 271 -9.87 18.70 -18.94
CA MET A 271 -9.41 19.76 -18.03
C MET A 271 -9.17 19.22 -16.63
N GLU A 272 -10.05 18.33 -16.13
CA GLU A 272 -9.81 17.65 -14.85
C GLU A 272 -8.51 16.84 -14.87
N LEU A 273 -8.23 16.12 -15.97
CA LEU A 273 -6.97 15.40 -16.13
C LEU A 273 -5.76 16.36 -16.12
N TYR A 274 -5.82 17.46 -16.86
CA TYR A 274 -4.73 18.44 -16.95
C TYR A 274 -4.43 19.08 -15.60
N ASP A 275 -5.46 19.39 -14.83
CA ASP A 275 -5.30 19.91 -13.48
C ASP A 275 -4.60 18.87 -12.60
N VAL A 276 -4.98 17.59 -12.68
CA VAL A 276 -4.40 16.51 -11.86
C VAL A 276 -2.91 16.35 -12.10
N ILE A 277 -2.47 16.38 -13.36
CA ILE A 277 -1.07 16.15 -13.73
C ILE A 277 -0.24 17.44 -13.80
N GLY A 278 -0.81 18.59 -13.43
CA GLY A 278 -0.12 19.88 -13.49
C GLY A 278 0.29 20.30 -14.90
N TYR A 279 -0.49 19.94 -15.91
CA TYR A 279 -0.13 20.09 -17.34
C TYR A 279 0.33 21.51 -17.68
N HIS A 280 -0.45 22.53 -17.28
CA HIS A 280 -0.15 23.92 -17.61
C HIS A 280 1.12 24.45 -16.93
N ALA A 281 1.56 23.86 -15.81
CA ALA A 281 2.82 24.26 -15.19
C ALA A 281 4.04 23.88 -16.06
N PHE A 282 3.97 22.75 -16.76
CA PHE A 282 5.02 22.35 -17.70
C PHE A 282 5.04 23.23 -18.95
N GLU A 283 3.87 23.53 -19.50
CA GLU A 283 3.69 24.43 -20.65
C GLU A 283 4.29 25.82 -20.35
N GLN A 284 3.90 26.42 -19.22
CA GLN A 284 4.41 27.73 -18.78
C GLN A 284 5.92 27.71 -18.53
N LYS A 285 6.46 26.62 -17.98
CA LYS A 285 7.90 26.49 -17.73
C LYS A 285 8.69 26.45 -19.03
N LEU A 286 8.18 25.78 -20.06
CA LEU A 286 8.80 25.73 -21.38
C LEU A 286 8.84 27.13 -22.01
N ASP A 287 7.72 27.86 -21.99
CA ASP A 287 7.65 29.23 -22.48
C ASP A 287 8.64 30.15 -21.75
N ALA A 288 8.69 30.07 -20.41
CA ALA A 288 9.59 30.88 -19.59
C ALA A 288 11.07 30.62 -19.89
N LEU A 289 11.46 29.36 -20.13
CA LEU A 289 12.85 28.99 -20.40
C LEU A 289 13.33 29.44 -21.79
N PHE A 290 12.44 29.43 -22.79
CA PHE A 290 12.81 29.69 -24.18
C PHE A 290 12.35 31.04 -24.73
N ALA A 291 11.62 31.85 -23.96
CA ALA A 291 11.22 33.21 -24.34
C ALA A 291 12.41 34.10 -24.76
N LYS A 292 13.60 33.92 -24.15
CA LYS A 292 14.82 34.70 -24.48
C LYS A 292 15.56 34.24 -25.75
N ALA A 293 15.19 33.10 -26.35
CA ALA A 293 15.84 32.59 -27.55
C ALA A 293 15.25 33.16 -28.86
N LYS A 294 14.13 33.91 -28.78
CA LYS A 294 13.45 34.51 -29.93
C LYS A 294 13.76 36.00 -30.17
N GLU A 295 14.56 36.63 -29.32
CA GLU A 295 14.95 38.06 -29.42
C GLU A 295 16.36 38.29 -29.99
N LYS A 296 16.95 37.30 -30.69
CA LYS A 296 18.21 37.44 -31.45
C LYS A 296 17.96 37.11 -32.92
#